data_AF-A0A9D4ZD42-F1
#
_entry.id   AF-A0A9D4ZD42-F1
#
_cell.length_a   1.000
_cell.length_b   1.000
_cell.length_c   1.000
_cell.angle_alpha   90.00
_cell.angle_beta   90.00
_cell.angle_gamma   90.00
#
_symmetry.space_group_name_H-M   'P 1'
#
loop_
_entity.id
_entity.type
_entity.pdbx_description
1 polymer ?
#
loop_
_entity_poly.entity_id
_entity_poly.type
_entity_poly.pdbx_seq_one_letter_code
_entity_poly.pdbx_strand_id
1 'polypeptide(L)'
;METRSVYRNLLKTLRTHVGKGSTKTDFRDYIAQEFRKNAGLTDKDLIKKRLQLAEDYAGLVQSVHHHKALLFSYNIAIDRTEEQKERMRNTAERVGLRLPKVEFQDLEKS
;
A
#
# COMPACT_ATOMS: atom_id res chain seq x y z
N MET A 1 -20.62 19.75 -4.20
CA MET A 1 -19.24 19.26 -4.11
C MET A 1 -18.43 19.89 -5.23
N GLU A 2 -17.26 20.43 -4.94
CA GLU A 2 -16.40 20.99 -5.98
C GLU A 2 -15.51 19.90 -6.58
N THR A 3 -15.59 19.66 -7.90
CA THR A 3 -14.75 18.67 -8.61
C THR A 3 -13.25 18.79 -8.27
N ARG A 4 -12.79 20.03 -8.07
CA ARG A 4 -11.41 20.35 -7.70
C ARG A 4 -11.04 19.84 -6.30
N SER A 5 -11.94 19.88 -5.33
CA SER A 5 -11.66 19.39 -3.98
C SER A 5 -11.51 17.86 -3.98
N VAL A 6 -12.40 17.14 -4.67
CA VAL A 6 -12.37 15.68 -4.82
C VAL A 6 -11.07 15.23 -5.51
N TYR A 7 -10.72 15.87 -6.62
CA TYR A 7 -9.46 15.61 -7.34
C TYR A 7 -8.23 15.80 -6.43
N ARG A 8 -8.17 16.92 -5.70
CA ARG A 8 -7.06 17.20 -4.77
C ARG A 8 -7.01 16.19 -3.62
N ASN A 9 -8.16 15.78 -3.10
CA ASN A 9 -8.24 14.80 -2.03
C ASN A 9 -7.69 13.45 -2.50
N LEU A 10 -8.16 12.97 -3.66
CA LEU A 10 -7.71 11.71 -4.24
C LEU A 10 -6.19 11.70 -4.48
N LEU A 11 -5.64 12.77 -5.06
CA LEU A 11 -4.19 12.90 -5.26
C LEU A 11 -3.41 12.94 -3.95
N LYS A 12 -3.96 13.60 -2.91
CA LYS A 12 -3.34 13.66 -1.58
C LYS A 12 -3.31 12.25 -0.97
N THR A 13 -4.42 11.52 -1.00
CA THR A 13 -4.52 10.15 -0.49
C THR A 13 -3.51 9.25 -1.19
N LEU A 14 -3.44 9.30 -2.52
CA LEU A 14 -2.50 8.50 -3.30
C LEU A 14 -1.04 8.81 -2.96
N ARG A 15 -0.71 10.09 -2.80
CA ARG A 15 0.63 10.53 -2.38
C ARG A 15 1.00 10.03 -0.99
N THR A 16 0.04 10.01 -0.06
CA THR A 16 0.28 9.61 1.33
C THR A 16 0.42 8.10 1.47
N HIS A 17 -0.40 7.33 0.74
CA HIS A 17 -0.60 5.92 1.01
C HIS A 17 0.12 4.99 0.02
N VAL A 18 0.08 5.26 -1.30
CA VAL A 18 0.58 4.32 -2.33
C VAL A 18 2.13 4.30 -2.44
N GLY A 19 2.85 5.14 -1.69
CA GLY A 19 4.32 5.11 -1.60
C GLY A 19 5.05 5.92 -2.67
N LYS A 20 6.37 5.74 -2.80
CA LYS A 20 7.24 6.40 -3.79
C LYS A 20 7.71 5.37 -4.82
N GLY A 21 7.52 5.63 -6.12
CA GLY A 21 7.92 4.73 -7.21
C GLY A 21 7.23 5.04 -8.54
N SER A 22 7.55 4.29 -9.60
CA SER A 22 6.93 4.42 -10.93
C SER A 22 5.41 4.21 -10.90
N THR A 23 4.94 3.26 -10.10
CA THR A 23 3.51 2.95 -9.92
C THR A 23 2.69 4.14 -9.47
N LYS A 24 3.24 5.04 -8.64
CA LYS A 24 2.55 6.28 -8.24
C LYS A 24 2.33 7.23 -9.42
N THR A 25 3.29 7.31 -10.34
CA THR A 25 3.18 8.15 -11.54
C THR A 25 2.07 7.62 -12.43
N ASP A 26 2.02 6.30 -12.63
CA ASP A 26 0.99 5.64 -13.44
C ASP A 26 -0.42 5.91 -12.89
N PHE A 27 -0.62 5.77 -11.57
CA PHE A 27 -1.91 6.08 -10.94
C PHE A 27 -2.28 7.56 -11.02
N ARG A 28 -1.31 8.45 -10.83
CA ARG A 28 -1.54 9.90 -10.94
C ARG A 28 -1.96 10.27 -12.36
N ASP A 29 -1.28 9.73 -13.35
CA ASP A 29 -1.56 10.02 -14.76
C ASP A 29 -2.89 9.42 -15.19
N TYR A 30 -3.22 8.21 -14.71
CA TYR A 30 -4.54 7.61 -14.89
C TYR A 30 -5.65 8.49 -14.33
N ILE A 31 -5.52 9.00 -13.09
CA ILE A 31 -6.53 9.89 -12.49
C ILE A 31 -6.64 11.19 -13.29
N ALA A 32 -5.51 11.79 -13.68
CA ALA A 32 -5.54 12.99 -14.50
C ALA A 32 -6.24 12.75 -15.85
N GLN A 33 -6.01 11.59 -16.47
CA GLN A 33 -6.66 11.19 -17.71
C GLN A 33 -8.17 11.00 -17.53
N GLU A 34 -8.60 10.31 -16.47
CA GLU A 34 -10.02 10.09 -16.18
C GLU A 34 -10.77 11.40 -15.91
N PHE A 35 -10.18 12.33 -15.15
CA PHE A 35 -10.81 13.64 -14.93
C PHE A 35 -10.87 14.48 -16.21
N ARG A 36 -9.87 14.38 -17.10
CA ARG A 36 -9.89 15.08 -18.41
C ARG A 36 -10.92 14.48 -19.37
N LYS A 37 -11.02 13.15 -19.48
CA LYS A 37 -12.04 12.47 -20.30
C LYS A 37 -13.46 12.91 -19.92
N ASN A 38 -13.67 13.15 -18.63
CA ASN A 38 -14.96 13.51 -18.06
C ASN A 38 -15.17 15.04 -17.94
N ALA A 39 -14.25 15.88 -18.45
CA ALA A 39 -14.35 17.34 -18.32
C ALA A 39 -15.48 17.97 -19.14
N GLY A 40 -15.89 17.32 -20.24
CA GLY A 40 -16.99 17.77 -21.11
C GLY A 40 -18.37 17.23 -20.72
N LEU A 41 -18.49 16.56 -19.57
CA LEU A 41 -19.79 16.03 -19.11
C LEU A 41 -20.72 17.15 -18.65
N THR A 42 -21.92 17.19 -19.22
CA THR A 42 -22.97 18.16 -18.85
C THR A 42 -24.01 17.55 -17.92
N ASP A 43 -24.13 16.22 -17.89
CA ASP A 43 -25.07 15.50 -17.04
C ASP A 43 -24.66 15.59 -15.57
N LYS A 44 -25.46 16.32 -14.78
CA LYS A 44 -25.21 16.59 -13.36
C LYS A 44 -25.27 15.33 -12.50
N ASP A 45 -26.15 14.38 -12.82
CA ASP A 45 -26.30 13.15 -12.03
C ASP A 45 -25.11 12.23 -12.28
N LEU A 46 -24.66 12.15 -13.53
CA LEU A 46 -23.47 11.38 -13.87
C LEU A 46 -22.20 11.99 -13.27
N ILE A 47 -22.07 13.32 -13.28
CA ILE A 47 -20.98 14.03 -12.59
C ILE A 47 -20.98 13.68 -11.10
N LYS A 48 -22.14 13.77 -10.43
CA LYS A 48 -22.26 13.46 -9.00
C LYS A 48 -21.86 12.02 -8.70
N LYS A 49 -22.32 11.05 -9.50
CA LYS A 49 -21.95 9.63 -9.36
C LYS A 49 -20.44 9.41 -9.52
N ARG A 50 -19.80 10.04 -10.52
CA ARG A 50 -18.35 9.91 -10.73
C ARG A 50 -17.53 10.57 -9.62
N LEU A 51 -17.98 11.71 -9.10
CA LEU A 51 -17.35 12.37 -7.96
C LEU A 51 -17.45 11.50 -6.69
N GLN A 52 -18.62 10.92 -6.44
CA GLN A 52 -18.82 9.98 -5.33
C GLN A 52 -17.88 8.78 -5.45
N LEU A 53 -17.81 8.17 -6.63
CA LEU A 53 -16.91 7.06 -6.90
C LEU A 53 -15.44 7.40 -6.59
N ALA A 54 -14.99 8.61 -6.97
CA ALA A 54 -13.63 9.06 -6.68
C ALA A 54 -13.37 9.23 -5.17
N GLU A 55 -14.36 9.70 -4.41
CA GLU A 55 -14.28 9.75 -2.94
C GLU A 55 -14.26 8.36 -2.32
N ASP A 56 -15.12 7.45 -2.79
CA ASP A 56 -15.18 6.06 -2.31
C ASP A 56 -13.84 5.34 -2.52
N TYR A 57 -13.19 5.57 -3.67
CA TYR A 57 -11.84 5.06 -3.91
C TYR A 57 -10.79 5.66 -2.98
N ALA A 58 -10.87 6.97 -2.70
CA ALA A 58 -9.97 7.60 -1.73
C ALA A 58 -10.15 6.98 -0.33
N GLY A 59 -11.41 6.75 0.07
CA GLY A 59 -11.75 6.06 1.31
C GLY A 59 -11.20 4.64 1.36
N LEU A 60 -11.38 3.86 0.28
CA LEU A 60 -10.87 2.49 0.20
C LEU A 60 -9.35 2.44 0.38
N VAL A 61 -8.60 3.29 -0.31
CA VAL A 61 -7.13 3.35 -0.20
C VAL A 61 -6.73 3.67 1.24
N GLN A 62 -7.39 4.64 1.87
CA GLN A 62 -7.10 5.01 3.25
C GLN A 62 -7.41 3.86 4.23
N SER A 63 -8.56 3.19 4.07
CA SER A 63 -8.96 2.05 4.91
C SER A 63 -8.01 0.87 4.77
N VAL A 64 -7.62 0.49 3.55
CA VAL A 64 -6.66 -0.59 3.31
C VAL A 64 -5.32 -0.28 4.00
N HIS A 65 -4.84 0.96 3.87
CA HIS A 65 -3.61 1.36 4.54
C HIS A 65 -3.71 1.40 6.06
N HIS A 66 -4.86 1.82 6.59
CA HIS A 66 -5.13 1.78 8.02
C HIS A 66 -5.13 0.34 8.55
N HIS A 67 -5.82 -0.59 7.88
CA HIS A 67 -5.82 -2.00 8.25
C HIS A 67 -4.43 -2.63 8.14
N LYS A 68 -3.67 -2.29 7.09
CA LYS A 68 -2.27 -2.73 6.95
C LYS A 68 -1.40 -2.26 8.12
N ALA A 69 -1.53 -0.98 8.51
CA ALA A 69 -0.80 -0.43 9.65
C ALA A 69 -1.19 -1.13 10.96
N LEU A 70 -2.47 -1.45 11.14
CA LEU A 70 -2.96 -2.20 12.30
C LEU A 70 -2.37 -3.61 12.35
N LEU A 71 -2.38 -4.36 11.25
CA LEU A 71 -1.76 -5.68 11.17
C LEU A 71 -0.26 -5.65 11.48
N PHE A 72 0.44 -4.60 11.06
CA PHE A 72 1.84 -4.39 11.45
C PHE A 72 2.00 -4.09 12.94
N SER A 73 1.13 -3.28 13.55
CA SER A 73 1.20 -3.00 14.98
C SER A 73 1.01 -4.24 15.86
N TYR A 74 0.29 -5.25 15.38
CA TYR A 74 0.13 -6.54 16.06
C TYR A 74 1.24 -7.56 15.72
N ASN A 75 2.26 -7.18 14.96
CA ASN A 75 3.29 -8.09 14.44
C ASN A 75 2.72 -9.31 13.70
N ILE A 76 1.55 -9.16 13.04
CA ILE A 76 0.89 -10.24 12.30
C ILE A 76 1.46 -10.35 10.88
N ALA A 77 2.00 -9.25 10.33
CA ALA A 77 2.34 -9.16 8.89
C ALA A 77 3.83 -8.93 8.57
N ILE A 78 4.74 -9.14 9.52
CA ILE A 78 6.20 -9.17 9.25
C ILE A 78 6.62 -10.63 9.18
N ASP A 79 7.30 -10.99 8.09
CA ASP A 79 8.01 -12.25 7.97
C ASP A 79 9.02 -12.36 9.13
N ARG A 80 8.64 -13.15 10.14
CA ARG A 80 9.42 -13.30 11.37
C ARG A 80 10.67 -14.14 11.16
N THR A 81 10.92 -14.65 9.95
CA THR A 81 12.12 -15.44 9.67
C THR A 81 13.41 -14.71 10.03
N GLU A 82 13.56 -13.44 9.65
CA GLU A 82 14.78 -12.68 9.99
C GLU A 82 14.86 -12.31 11.49
N GLU A 83 13.73 -11.99 12.13
CA GLU A 83 13.70 -11.75 13.58
C GLU A 83 13.98 -13.05 14.38
N GLN A 84 13.46 -14.18 13.92
CA GLN A 84 13.70 -15.51 14.50
C GLN A 84 15.15 -15.95 14.28
N LYS A 85 15.70 -15.71 13.09
CA LYS A 85 17.11 -15.98 12.77
C LYS A 85 18.04 -15.17 13.66
N GLU A 86 17.72 -13.89 13.89
CA GLU A 86 18.48 -13.03 14.81
C GLU A 86 18.36 -13.52 16.27
N ARG A 87 17.17 -13.91 16.72
CA ARG A 87 16.99 -14.51 18.06
C ARG A 87 17.75 -15.83 18.21
N MET A 88 17.73 -16.70 17.20
CA MET A 88 18.49 -17.95 17.19
C MET A 88 19.99 -17.70 17.21
N ARG A 89 20.47 -16.70 16.47
CA ARG A 89 21.87 -16.29 16.45
C ARG A 89 22.33 -15.84 17.83
N ASN A 90 21.58 -14.92 18.46
CA ASN A 90 21.87 -14.43 19.80
C ASN A 90 21.81 -15.55 20.86
N THR A 91 20.89 -16.50 20.71
CA THR A 91 20.79 -17.66 21.61
C THR A 91 21.97 -18.60 21.45
N ALA A 92 22.37 -18.90 20.20
CA ALA A 92 23.54 -19.73 19.91
C ALA A 92 24.83 -19.09 20.47
N GLU A 93 25.03 -17.78 20.22
CA GLU A 93 26.21 -17.05 20.72
C GLU A 93 26.29 -17.07 22.25
N ARG A 94 25.15 -16.94 22.94
CA ARG A 94 25.06 -17.02 24.41
C ARG A 94 25.47 -18.38 24.99
N VAL A 95 25.31 -19.46 24.23
CA VAL A 95 25.74 -20.81 24.65
C VAL A 95 27.06 -21.23 23.99
N GLY A 96 27.78 -20.31 23.36
CA GLY A 96 29.07 -20.57 22.70
C GLY A 96 28.98 -21.34 21.37
N LEU A 97 27.77 -21.44 20.79
CA LEU A 97 27.51 -22.10 19.52
C LEU A 97 27.37 -21.06 18.40
N ARG A 98 27.61 -21.48 17.14
CA ARG A 98 27.42 -20.64 15.95
C ARG A 98 26.41 -21.29 15.02
N LEU A 99 25.53 -20.49 14.44
CA LEU A 99 24.61 -20.99 13.41
C LEU A 99 25.40 -21.37 12.14
N PRO A 100 25.16 -22.56 11.56
CA PRO A 100 25.78 -22.96 10.30
C PRO A 100 25.32 -22.05 9.16
N LYS A 101 26.23 -21.74 8.22
CA LYS A 101 25.90 -21.03 6.98
C LYS A 101 25.24 -22.01 6.02
N VAL A 102 23.98 -22.36 6.25
CA VAL A 102 23.20 -23.11 5.26
C VAL A 102 22.61 -22.10 4.27
N GLU A 103 23.01 -22.21 3.00
CA GLU A 103 22.35 -21.54 1.90
C GLU A 103 20.94 -22.11 1.80
N PHE A 104 19.92 -21.29 2.09
CA PHE A 104 18.51 -21.69 2.14
C PHE A 104 17.91 -21.97 0.74
N GLN A 105 18.64 -22.63 -0.16
CA GLN A 105 18.12 -23.04 -1.48
C GLN A 105 17.43 -24.42 -1.45
N ASP A 106 17.61 -25.22 -0.41
CA ASP A 106 17.19 -26.63 -0.42
C ASP A 106 15.87 -26.94 0.33
N LEU A 107 15.09 -25.93 0.75
CA LEU A 107 13.79 -26.17 1.41
C LEU A 107 12.57 -26.03 0.49
N GLU A 108 12.76 -25.77 -0.82
CA GLU A 108 11.65 -25.80 -1.80
C GLU A 108 11.59 -27.09 -2.65
N LYS A 109 12.40 -28.10 -2.33
CA LYS A 109 12.30 -29.43 -2.96
C LYS A 109 12.25 -30.53 -1.91
N SER A 110 11.08 -30.74 -1.31
CA SER A 110 10.61 -32.07 -0.90
C SER A 110 9.11 -32.12 -0.79
#